data_AF-A0A2V6B1C7-F1
#
_entry.id   AF-A0A2V6B1C7-F1
#
_cell.length_a   1.000
_cell.length_b   1.000
_cell.length_c   1.000
_cell.angle_alpha   90.00
_cell.angle_beta   90.00
_cell.angle_gamma   90.00
#
_symmetry.space_group_name_H-M   'P 1'
#
loop_
_entity.id
_entity.type
_entity.pdbx_description
1 polymer ?
#
loop_
_entity_poly.entity_id
_entity_poly.type
_entity_poly.pdbx_seq_one_letter_code
_entity_poly.pdbx_strand_id
1 'polypeptide(L)'
;MWERTVWPCIPTLSGRYTGDLDILIRPTPENAVKLVDLLNTFGSAHSGLREVDFTTPTQIIQLGRAPNRIDLLTSISDVTSNEAFDTRIPAELDGIPVFILAKEALIRN
;
A
#
# COMPACT_ATOMS: atom_id res chain seq x y z
N MET A 1 17.69 44.03 25.54
CA MET A 1 18.54 42.94 25.04
C MET A 1 18.49 41.84 26.10
N TRP A 2 17.59 40.86 26.10
CA TRP A 2 16.83 40.16 25.06
C TRP A 2 15.45 39.75 25.59
N GLU A 3 14.39 39.96 24.83
CA GLU A 3 13.09 39.32 25.06
C GLU A 3 13.11 37.93 24.43
N ARG A 4 12.88 36.88 25.22
CA ARG A 4 12.53 35.55 24.72
C ARG A 4 11.02 35.47 24.63
N THR A 5 10.50 35.68 23.43
CA THR A 5 9.12 35.40 23.06
C THR A 5 8.85 33.91 23.22
N VAL A 6 7.91 33.59 24.10
CA VAL A 6 7.32 32.26 24.22
C VAL A 6 6.40 32.08 23.01
N TRP A 7 6.76 31.18 22.09
CA TRP A 7 5.86 30.77 21.01
C TRP A 7 5.11 29.49 21.44
N PRO A 8 3.78 29.48 21.46
CA PRO A 8 3.00 28.27 21.68
C PRO A 8 2.96 27.48 20.38
N CYS A 9 3.63 26.33 20.32
CA CYS A 9 3.43 25.40 19.20
C CYS A 9 2.18 24.56 19.48
N ILE A 10 1.12 24.95 18.78
CA ILE A 10 -0.03 24.18 18.27
C ILE A 10 0.26 22.67 18.24
N PRO A 11 -0.67 21.79 18.66
CA PRO A 11 -0.48 20.35 18.56
C PRO A 11 -0.29 20.03 17.07
N THR A 12 0.95 19.75 16.69
CA THR A 12 1.30 19.21 15.39
C THR A 12 0.43 17.98 15.21
N LEU A 13 -0.37 17.97 14.14
CA LEU A 13 -0.71 16.74 13.44
C LEU A 13 0.62 16.00 13.24
N SER A 14 0.95 15.08 14.14
CA SER A 14 2.00 14.11 13.89
C SER A 14 1.44 13.25 12.78
N GLY A 15 1.69 13.65 11.53
CA GLY A 15 1.60 12.73 10.41
C GLY A 15 2.35 11.50 10.86
N ARG A 16 1.65 10.39 11.06
CA ARG A 16 2.30 9.12 11.35
C ARG A 16 3.23 8.90 10.15
N TYR A 17 4.54 8.87 10.37
CA TYR A 17 5.43 8.28 9.40
C TYR A 17 5.01 6.81 9.33
N THR A 18 4.20 6.45 8.35
CA THR A 18 3.90 5.04 8.09
C THR A 18 5.25 4.42 7.73
N GLY A 19 5.67 3.39 8.47
CA GLY A 19 6.96 2.73 8.24
C GLY A 19 6.96 1.87 6.99
N ASP A 20 5.81 1.84 6.31
CA ASP A 20 5.38 0.97 5.25
C ASP A 20 4.28 1.62 4.40
N LEU A 21 4.03 0.98 3.25
CA LEU A 21 2.93 1.21 2.32
C LEU A 21 2.31 -0.13 1.95
N ASP A 22 1.04 -0.33 2.29
CA ASP A 22 0.27 -1.50 1.86
C ASP A 22 -0.40 -1.27 0.50
N ILE A 23 -0.25 -2.22 -0.42
CA ILE A 23 -0.91 -2.21 -1.73
C ILE A 23 -1.72 -3.49 -1.88
N LEU A 24 -3.04 -3.35 -1.87
CA LEU A 24 -3.95 -4.43 -2.23
C LEU A 24 -3.91 -4.65 -3.75
N ILE A 25 -3.52 -5.85 -4.17
CA ILE A 25 -3.55 -6.26 -5.57
C ILE A 25 -4.79 -7.13 -5.83
N ARG A 26 -5.34 -7.05 -7.04
CA ARG A 26 -6.42 -7.97 -7.45
C ARG A 26 -5.79 -9.28 -7.91
N PRO A 27 -6.06 -10.43 -7.23
CA PRO A 27 -5.35 -11.68 -7.45
C PRO A 27 -5.87 -12.43 -8.68
N THR A 28 -5.68 -11.86 -9.87
CA THR A 28 -6.00 -12.52 -11.15
C THR A 28 -4.74 -12.99 -11.87
N PRO A 29 -4.82 -14.04 -12.72
CA PRO A 29 -3.69 -14.48 -13.52
C PRO A 29 -3.06 -13.37 -14.35
N GLU A 30 -3.87 -12.48 -14.94
CA GLU A 30 -3.38 -11.38 -15.78
C GLU A 30 -2.57 -10.36 -14.98
N ASN A 31 -2.97 -10.10 -13.73
CA ASN A 31 -2.22 -9.21 -12.85
C ASN A 31 -0.97 -9.89 -12.30
N ALA A 32 -1.03 -11.20 -12.02
CA ALA A 32 0.11 -11.96 -11.54
C ALA A 32 1.27 -11.95 -12.54
N VAL A 33 1.00 -12.16 -13.84
CA VAL A 33 2.01 -12.04 -14.92
C VAL A 33 2.65 -10.65 -14.90
N LYS A 34 1.83 -9.59 -14.89
CA LYS A 34 2.33 -8.21 -14.86
C LYS A 34 3.18 -7.90 -13.63
N LEU A 35 2.81 -8.43 -12.46
CA LEU A 35 3.55 -8.22 -11.22
C LEU A 35 4.90 -8.95 -11.24
N VAL A 36 4.94 -10.20 -11.74
CA VAL A 36 6.21 -10.93 -11.92
C VAL A 36 7.14 -10.17 -12.87
N ASP A 37 6.63 -9.73 -14.01
CA ASP A 37 7.40 -8.95 -14.98
C ASP A 37 7.90 -7.61 -14.40
N LEU A 38 7.02 -6.88 -13.71
CA LEU A 38 7.33 -5.63 -13.03
C LEU A 38 8.45 -5.83 -12.00
N LEU A 39 8.31 -6.83 -11.13
CA LEU A 39 9.27 -7.06 -10.04
C LEU A 39 10.61 -7.61 -10.55
N ASN A 40 10.62 -8.35 -11.66
CA ASN A 40 11.87 -8.75 -12.30
C ASN A 40 12.58 -7.59 -13.02
N THR A 41 11.82 -6.58 -13.48
CA THR A 41 12.37 -5.40 -14.17
C THR A 41 12.84 -4.32 -13.19
N PHE A 42 12.06 -4.03 -12.16
CA PHE A 42 12.28 -2.91 -11.22
C PHE A 42 12.80 -3.33 -9.85
N GLY A 43 12.42 -4.53 -9.40
CA GLY A 43 13.03 -5.17 -8.24
C GLY A 43 14.39 -5.75 -8.63
N SER A 44 14.97 -6.58 -7.80
CA SER A 44 16.17 -7.33 -8.19
C SER A 44 15.85 -8.32 -9.31
N ALA A 45 16.66 -8.35 -10.38
CA ALA A 45 16.65 -9.46 -11.32
C ALA A 45 16.75 -10.78 -10.51
N HIS A 46 15.73 -11.64 -10.62
CA HIS A 46 15.55 -12.91 -9.87
C HIS A 46 14.92 -12.78 -8.47
N SER A 47 13.75 -12.15 -8.35
CA SER A 47 12.95 -12.17 -7.11
C SER A 47 12.62 -13.58 -6.60
N GLY A 48 12.61 -14.58 -7.50
CA GLY A 48 12.16 -15.94 -7.19
C GLY A 48 10.63 -16.07 -7.05
N LEU A 49 9.91 -14.96 -7.23
CA LEU A 49 8.46 -14.90 -7.16
C LEU A 49 7.84 -15.46 -8.43
N ARG A 50 6.72 -16.14 -8.27
CA ARG A 50 5.95 -16.80 -9.33
C ARG A 50 4.53 -16.27 -9.32
N GLU A 51 3.82 -16.44 -10.43
CA GLU A 51 2.43 -15.99 -10.56
C GLU A 51 1.50 -16.57 -9.48
N VAL A 52 1.80 -17.78 -8.99
CA VAL A 52 1.03 -18.41 -7.89
C VAL A 52 1.07 -17.60 -6.59
N ASP A 53 2.17 -16.87 -6.34
CA ASP A 53 2.32 -16.04 -5.14
C ASP A 53 1.38 -14.83 -5.15
N PHE A 54 0.91 -14.41 -6.34
CA PHE A 54 -0.02 -13.28 -6.52
C PHE A 54 -1.47 -13.70 -6.79
N THR A 55 -1.72 -14.98 -7.06
CA THR A 55 -3.07 -15.54 -7.25
C THR A 55 -3.58 -16.28 -6.03
N THR A 56 -2.68 -16.70 -5.14
CA THR A 56 -3.05 -17.31 -3.86
C THR A 56 -3.58 -16.24 -2.90
N PRO A 57 -4.77 -16.42 -2.30
CA PRO A 57 -5.27 -15.52 -1.26
C PRO A 57 -4.35 -15.46 -0.03
N THR A 58 -4.56 -14.44 0.80
CA THR A 58 -3.89 -14.26 2.10
C THR A 58 -2.36 -14.28 2.05
N GLN A 59 -1.78 -13.81 0.95
CA GLN A 59 -0.34 -13.63 0.80
C GLN A 59 0.04 -12.18 1.07
N ILE A 60 1.19 -12.02 1.72
CA ILE A 60 1.86 -10.73 1.93
C ILE A 60 3.26 -10.86 1.34
N ILE A 61 3.52 -10.10 0.27
CA ILE A 61 4.84 -10.03 -0.35
C ILE A 61 5.49 -8.73 0.07
N GLN A 62 6.48 -8.82 0.96
CA GLN A 62 7.21 -7.68 1.46
C GLN A 62 8.35 -7.29 0.51
N LEU A 63 8.41 -6.01 0.17
CA LEU A 63 9.49 -5.39 -0.58
C LEU A 63 10.23 -4.39 0.31
N GLY A 64 11.55 -4.50 0.36
CA GLY A 64 12.40 -3.58 1.13
C GLY A 64 12.25 -3.73 2.65
N ARG A 65 12.46 -2.61 3.36
CA ARG A 65 12.43 -2.51 4.83
C ARG A 65 12.04 -1.09 5.26
N ALA A 66 11.53 -0.95 6.48
CA ALA A 66 11.16 0.36 7.03
C ALA A 66 12.35 1.36 6.99
N PRO A 67 12.09 2.67 6.74
CA PRO A 67 10.78 3.30 6.52
C PRO A 67 10.23 3.18 5.09
N ASN A 68 10.97 2.52 4.17
CA ASN A 68 10.59 2.36 2.77
C ASN A 68 10.19 0.90 2.49
N ARG A 69 9.30 0.33 3.32
CA ARG A 69 8.71 -1.00 3.10
C ARG A 69 7.46 -0.86 2.25
N ILE A 70 7.25 -1.79 1.32
CA ILE A 70 5.99 -1.93 0.58
C ILE A 70 5.50 -3.36 0.78
N ASP A 71 4.26 -3.52 1.21
CA ASP A 71 3.62 -4.82 1.40
C ASP A 71 2.55 -5.01 0.32
N LEU A 72 2.74 -6.01 -0.56
CA LEU A 72 1.73 -6.37 -1.56
C LEU A 72 0.80 -7.42 -0.97
N LEU A 73 -0.49 -7.11 -0.92
CA LEU A 73 -1.52 -7.95 -0.30
C LEU A 73 -2.40 -8.58 -1.38
N THR A 74 -2.54 -9.91 -1.41
CA THR A 74 -3.48 -10.58 -2.35
C THR A 74 -4.92 -10.60 -1.85
N SER A 75 -5.13 -10.32 -0.57
CA SER A 75 -6.46 -10.19 0.03
C SER A 75 -6.39 -9.38 1.33
N ILE A 76 -7.57 -8.94 1.76
CA ILE A 76 -7.84 -8.34 3.06
C ILE A 76 -8.94 -9.14 3.76
N SER A 77 -9.00 -9.08 5.09
CA SER A 77 -10.00 -9.79 5.89
C SER A 77 -11.38 -9.19 5.68
N ASP A 78 -12.42 -10.02 5.73
CA ASP A 78 -13.85 -9.61 5.74
C ASP A 78 -14.32 -8.69 4.59
N VAL A 79 -13.48 -8.49 3.57
CA VAL A 79 -13.76 -7.68 2.38
C VAL A 79 -13.30 -8.46 1.15
N THR A 80 -14.23 -8.71 0.23
CA THR A 80 -13.89 -9.42 -1.02
C THR A 80 -13.10 -8.51 -1.96
N SER A 81 -12.30 -9.11 -2.85
CA SER A 81 -11.56 -8.34 -3.86
C SER A 81 -12.50 -7.52 -4.76
N ASN A 82 -13.64 -8.06 -5.18
CA ASN A 82 -14.60 -7.27 -5.98
C ASN A 82 -15.11 -6.07 -5.19
N GLU A 83 -15.54 -6.27 -3.94
CA GLU A 83 -16.02 -5.17 -3.10
C GLU A 83 -14.96 -4.08 -2.89
N ALA A 84 -13.72 -4.45 -2.54
CA ALA A 84 -12.63 -3.50 -2.30
C ALA A 84 -12.34 -2.64 -3.54
N PHE A 85 -12.34 -3.26 -4.72
CA PHE A 85 -12.07 -2.54 -5.95
C PHE A 85 -13.29 -1.77 -6.47
N ASP A 86 -14.50 -2.29 -6.34
CA ASP A 86 -15.71 -1.62 -6.85
C ASP A 86 -16.06 -0.37 -6.02
N THR A 87 -15.70 -0.37 -4.73
CA THR A 87 -15.93 0.75 -3.81
C THR A 87 -14.73 1.69 -3.66
N ARG A 88 -13.60 1.42 -4.33
CA ARG A 88 -12.36 2.19 -4.21
C ARG A 88 -12.58 3.69 -4.46
N ILE A 89 -11.89 4.52 -3.68
CA ILE A 89 -12.02 5.98 -3.77
C ILE A 89 -10.83 6.53 -4.56
N PRO A 90 -11.04 7.33 -5.62
CA PRO A 90 -9.96 8.01 -6.32
C PRO A 90 -9.35 9.09 -5.43
N ALA A 91 -8.02 9.21 -5.48
CA ALA A 91 -7.26 10.24 -4.78
C ALA A 91 -6.03 10.65 -5.60
N GLU A 92 -5.27 11.60 -5.07
CA GLU A 92 -4.00 12.05 -5.64
C GLU A 92 -2.93 12.03 -4.54
N LEU A 93 -1.78 11.45 -4.86
CA LEU A 93 -0.60 11.46 -3.99
C LEU A 93 0.57 12.00 -4.80
N ASP A 94 1.10 13.17 -4.42
CA ASP A 94 2.19 13.86 -5.13
C ASP A 94 1.97 14.00 -6.65
N GLY A 95 0.73 14.34 -7.05
CA GLY A 95 0.36 14.47 -8.47
C GLY A 95 0.09 13.13 -9.18
N ILE A 96 0.23 12.00 -8.49
CA ILE A 96 -0.04 10.67 -9.03
C ILE A 96 -1.48 10.27 -8.70
N PRO A 97 -2.33 9.97 -9.69
CA PRO A 97 -3.67 9.46 -9.43
C PRO A 97 -3.58 8.05 -8.82
N VAL A 98 -4.22 7.85 -7.69
CA VAL A 98 -4.24 6.58 -6.95
C VAL A 98 -5.67 6.20 -6.57
N PHE A 99 -5.83 4.94 -6.13
CA PHE A 99 -7.06 4.48 -5.50
C PHE A 99 -6.76 4.08 -4.06
N ILE A 100 -7.62 4.50 -3.14
CA ILE A 100 -7.56 4.11 -1.74
C ILE A 100 -8.76 3.23 -1.39
N LEU A 101 -8.59 2.34 -0.41
CA LEU A 101 -9.68 1.52 0.11
C LEU A 101 -10.76 2.42 0.71
N ALA A 102 -12.04 2.12 0.42
CA ALA A 102 -13.16 2.82 1.03
C ALA A 102 -13.09 2.72 2.55
N LYS A 103 -13.52 3.76 3.25
CA LYS A 103 -13.47 3.82 4.72
C LYS A 103 -14.24 2.66 5.36
N GLU A 104 -15.41 2.34 4.83
CA GLU A 104 -16.28 1.28 5.33
C GLU A 104 -15.66 -0.11 5.13
N ALA A 105 -14.94 -0.31 4.02
CA ALA A 105 -14.18 -1.53 3.78
C ALA A 105 -12.96 -1.61 4.71
N LEU A 106 -12.25 -0.49 4.90
CA LEU A 106 -11.09 -0.41 5.80
C LEU A 106 -11.45 -0.67 7.27
N ILE A 107 -12.65 -0.29 7.71
CA ILE A 107 -13.13 -0.55 9.09
C ILE A 107 -13.49 -2.03 9.29
N ARG A 108 -13.95 -2.71 8.24
CA ARG A 108 -14.33 -4.13 8.32
C ARG A 108 -13.15 -5.07 8.23
N ASN A 109 -12.14 -4.72 7.44
CA ASN A 109 -10.89 -5.47 7.35
C ASN A 109 -10.10 -5.44 8.65
#